data_AF-A0AAD4DZ25-F1
#
_entry.id   AF-A0AAD4DZ25-F1
#
_cell.length_a   1.000
_cell.length_b   1.000
_cell.length_c   1.000
_cell.angle_alpha   90.00
_cell.angle_beta   90.00
_cell.angle_gamma   90.00
#
_symmetry.space_group_name_H-M   'P 1'
#
loop_
_entity.id
_entity.type
_entity.pdbx_description
1 polymer ?
#
loop_
_entity_poly.entity_id
_entity_poly.type
_entity_poly.pdbx_seq_one_letter_code
_entity_poly.pdbx_strand_id
1 'polypeptide(L)'
;MVKSKQTCKKFTGGTVSRIALSLPAPTGVVTVPGELNVREPSEHNEGMIAFSSAAPVCGKGQPLLPSFLPICAMLEVSLHSQLSSAPMLMLHLVLIDHDVTSGCFELASNFLRPYFPSGGFEFRSITFDIGNASKIDEYWLQATAIVQSLMSSNWARVVIAITNHTDNEHGDPFIGYEGNKKSYVSARVHSVLDVLLSPWHPLIHGVAESYLWLFSCGTLINNVTSFSYLQQAVIDHRITATIGFNAVRFQPSFTTHILLTFAELVIIECLPIHTVFPDMLGQSYKLGRHTDVFLLMPDNSGSLAVTKFAWTHSEICPWGQYLLVQCPQCGWSNTWCSVNIHKDYIFECKNGQCRKKILLPGKRPGSCWISVVLRPMPGIPNEDEN
;
A
#
# COMPACT_ATOMS: atom_id res chain seq x y z
N MET A 1 36.60 -14.50 -12.88
CA MET A 1 35.71 -13.57 -12.13
C MET A 1 35.20 -12.51 -13.08
N VAL A 2 33.97 -12.66 -13.56
CA VAL A 2 33.32 -11.67 -14.43
C VAL A 2 32.81 -10.53 -13.55
N LYS A 3 33.37 -9.33 -13.71
CA LYS A 3 32.86 -8.12 -13.04
C LYS A 3 31.58 -7.69 -13.74
N SER A 4 30.42 -8.07 -13.22
CA SER A 4 29.15 -7.47 -13.64
C SER A 4 29.13 -6.02 -13.18
N LYS A 5 29.32 -5.08 -14.10
CA LYS A 5 29.03 -3.66 -13.87
C LYS A 5 27.51 -3.50 -13.78
N GLN A 6 26.96 -3.64 -12.58
CA GLN A 6 25.58 -3.27 -12.31
C GLN A 6 25.53 -1.74 -12.17
N THR A 7 25.36 -1.02 -13.27
CA THR A 7 25.13 0.43 -13.27
C THR A 7 23.66 0.70 -12.98
N CYS A 8 23.21 0.40 -11.77
CA CYS A 8 21.99 1.00 -11.27
C CYS A 8 22.35 2.45 -10.88
N LYS A 9 22.10 3.43 -11.77
CA LYS A 9 22.16 4.84 -11.37
C LYS A 9 21.17 4.99 -10.22
N LYS A 10 21.68 5.20 -9.00
CA LYS A 10 20.89 5.37 -7.79
C LYS A 10 20.11 6.69 -7.90
N PHE A 11 18.87 6.62 -8.40
CA PHE A 11 17.91 7.72 -8.34
C PHE A 11 16.98 7.63 -7.11
N THR A 12 17.42 6.97 -6.04
CA THR A 12 16.61 6.90 -4.81
C THR A 12 16.82 8.18 -3.98
N GLY A 13 15.93 9.16 -4.18
CA GLY A 13 15.84 10.39 -3.42
C GLY A 13 16.83 11.48 -3.88
N GLY A 14 16.32 12.72 -3.92
CA GLY A 14 17.07 13.92 -4.25
C GLY A 14 16.24 15.16 -3.92
N THR A 15 16.88 16.32 -3.94
CA THR A 15 16.19 17.62 -3.93
C THR A 15 15.99 18.06 -5.37
N VAL A 16 14.77 18.46 -5.73
CA VAL A 16 14.42 18.94 -7.06
C VAL A 16 13.65 20.26 -6.99
N SER A 17 13.65 21.03 -8.08
CA SER A 17 12.84 22.24 -8.17
C SER A 17 11.36 21.92 -7.99
N ARG A 18 10.67 22.75 -7.22
CA ARG A 18 9.22 22.70 -7.01
C ARG A 18 8.53 23.64 -8.00
N ILE A 19 7.51 23.15 -8.70
CA ILE A 19 6.68 23.98 -9.59
C ILE A 19 5.21 23.94 -9.14
N ALA A 20 4.46 24.96 -9.51
CA ALA A 20 3.02 24.98 -9.33
C ALA A 20 2.33 24.25 -10.49
N LEU A 21 1.34 23.42 -10.17
CA LEU A 21 0.47 22.79 -11.15
C LEU A 21 -0.87 23.53 -11.18
N SER A 22 -1.39 23.73 -12.37
CA SER A 22 -2.75 24.22 -12.60
C SER A 22 -3.52 23.13 -13.32
N LEU A 23 -4.75 22.87 -12.89
CA LEU A 23 -5.66 22.01 -13.64
C LEU A 23 -5.93 22.62 -15.02
N PRO A 24 -6.05 21.79 -16.06
CA PRO A 24 -6.51 22.27 -17.35
C PRO A 24 -7.93 22.85 -17.21
N ALA A 25 -8.24 23.85 -18.02
CA ALA A 25 -9.57 24.45 -18.01
C ALA A 25 -10.63 23.38 -18.32
N PRO A 26 -11.78 23.35 -17.62
CA PRO A 26 -12.81 22.34 -17.82
C PRO A 26 -13.30 22.37 -19.27
N THR A 27 -12.95 21.36 -20.05
CA THR A 27 -13.33 21.21 -21.46
C THR A 27 -14.71 20.59 -21.56
N GLY A 28 -15.75 21.37 -21.24
CA GLY A 28 -17.15 21.00 -21.47
C GLY A 28 -17.67 19.87 -20.57
N VAL A 29 -18.76 20.13 -19.85
CA VAL A 29 -19.38 19.17 -18.93
C VAL A 29 -19.96 18.00 -19.73
N VAL A 30 -19.34 16.81 -19.64
CA VAL A 30 -19.95 15.56 -20.08
C VAL A 30 -20.98 15.16 -19.03
N THR A 31 -22.26 15.33 -19.36
CA THR A 31 -23.38 14.89 -18.50
C THR A 31 -23.53 13.38 -18.63
N VAL A 32 -23.33 12.65 -17.52
CA VAL A 32 -23.56 11.20 -17.43
C VAL A 32 -24.95 10.95 -16.82
N PRO A 33 -25.87 10.25 -17.50
CA PRO A 33 -27.17 9.91 -16.94
C PRO A 33 -27.16 8.52 -16.30
N GLY A 34 -27.69 8.38 -15.07
CA GLY A 34 -28.18 7.10 -14.56
C GLY A 34 -28.03 6.89 -13.04
N GLU A 35 -29.17 6.83 -12.33
CA GLU A 35 -29.26 6.24 -10.99
C GLU A 35 -29.18 4.71 -11.07
N LEU A 36 -28.26 4.10 -10.31
CA LEU A 36 -28.09 2.66 -10.19
C LEU A 36 -28.92 2.12 -9.02
N ASN A 37 -29.81 1.16 -9.30
CA ASN A 37 -30.52 0.39 -8.28
C ASN A 37 -29.76 -0.90 -7.94
N VAL A 38 -29.36 -1.05 -6.68
CA VAL A 38 -28.68 -2.24 -6.15
C VAL A 38 -29.73 -3.19 -5.55
N ARG A 39 -29.67 -4.48 -5.91
CA ARG A 39 -30.47 -5.55 -5.30
C ARG A 39 -29.58 -6.48 -4.49
N GLU A 40 -30.07 -6.88 -3.30
CA GLU A 40 -29.43 -7.85 -2.42
C GLU A 40 -29.66 -9.31 -2.89
N PRO A 41 -28.69 -10.22 -2.72
CA PRO A 41 -28.88 -11.65 -2.95
C PRO A 41 -29.23 -12.43 -1.67
N SER A 42 -30.07 -13.45 -1.84
CA SER A 42 -30.62 -14.34 -0.81
C SER A 42 -29.70 -15.52 -0.44
N GLU A 43 -29.75 -15.94 0.82
CA GLU A 43 -28.97 -17.03 1.43
C GLU A 43 -29.49 -18.46 1.11
N HIS A 44 -28.57 -19.42 0.89
CA HIS A 44 -28.49 -20.75 1.54
C HIS A 44 -27.67 -21.80 0.73
N ASN A 45 -26.79 -22.55 1.42
CA ASN A 45 -26.75 -24.04 1.45
C ASN A 45 -25.55 -24.58 2.27
N GLU A 46 -25.81 -25.46 3.23
CA GLU A 46 -24.80 -26.28 3.91
C GLU A 46 -24.64 -27.63 3.19
N GLY A 47 -23.40 -27.97 2.81
CA GLY A 47 -23.07 -29.26 2.18
C GLY A 47 -21.76 -29.82 2.71
N MET A 48 -21.78 -31.06 3.19
CA MET A 48 -20.61 -31.82 3.65
C MET A 48 -19.88 -32.46 2.44
N ILE A 49 -18.57 -32.27 2.32
CA ILE A 49 -17.75 -32.91 1.27
C ILE A 49 -16.77 -33.89 1.94
N ALA A 50 -16.73 -35.13 1.44
CA ALA A 50 -15.75 -36.15 1.84
C ALA A 50 -14.71 -36.35 0.73
N PHE A 51 -13.42 -36.33 1.09
CA PHE A 51 -12.32 -36.63 0.17
C PHE A 51 -11.76 -38.03 0.44
N SER A 52 -11.47 -38.77 -0.64
CA SER A 52 -10.78 -40.06 -0.60
C SER A 52 -9.41 -39.91 -1.26
N SER A 53 -8.32 -39.99 -0.49
CA SER A 53 -6.96 -40.11 -1.05
C SER A 53 -6.47 -41.56 -0.96
N ALA A 54 -5.55 -42.01 -1.81
CA ALA A 54 -5.06 -43.38 -1.79
C ALA A 54 -4.24 -43.69 -0.52
N ALA A 55 -4.49 -44.84 0.12
CA ALA A 55 -3.84 -45.21 1.38
C ALA A 55 -2.34 -45.48 1.16
N PRO A 56 -1.45 -45.04 2.06
CA PRO A 56 -0.04 -45.39 2.01
C PRO A 56 0.11 -46.92 2.14
N VAL A 57 0.95 -47.48 1.27
CA VAL A 57 1.17 -48.93 1.16
C VAL A 57 2.54 -49.24 1.73
N CYS A 58 2.66 -50.24 2.61
CA CYS A 58 3.96 -50.67 3.10
C CYS A 58 4.72 -51.42 2.00
N GLY A 59 6.04 -51.64 2.16
CA GLY A 59 6.91 -52.28 1.17
C GLY A 59 6.53 -53.69 0.70
N LYS A 60 5.43 -54.28 1.22
CA LYS A 60 4.85 -55.55 0.78
C LYS A 60 3.51 -55.40 0.03
N GLY A 61 3.13 -54.18 -0.36
CA GLY A 61 1.87 -53.95 -1.09
C GLY A 61 0.61 -54.00 -0.20
N GLN A 62 0.75 -54.09 1.13
CA GLN A 62 -0.38 -54.04 2.05
C GLN A 62 -0.60 -52.61 2.57
N PRO A 63 -1.87 -52.16 2.68
CA PRO A 63 -2.17 -50.84 3.22
C PRO A 63 -1.68 -50.74 4.67
N LEU A 64 -1.02 -49.62 5.01
CA LEU A 64 -0.45 -49.39 6.34
C LEU A 64 -1.53 -49.33 7.43
N LEU A 65 -2.76 -49.00 7.05
CA LEU A 65 -3.93 -48.95 7.92
C LEU A 65 -5.05 -49.83 7.32
N PRO A 66 -5.79 -50.57 8.15
CA PRO A 66 -6.85 -51.48 7.69
C PRO A 66 -8.06 -50.74 7.08
N SER A 67 -8.18 -49.43 7.33
CA SER A 67 -9.15 -48.53 6.71
C SER A 67 -8.55 -47.13 6.61
N PHE A 68 -9.14 -46.26 5.80
CA PHE A 68 -8.79 -44.84 5.82
C PHE A 68 -8.95 -44.28 7.23
N LEU A 69 -7.97 -43.48 7.68
CA LEU A 69 -8.14 -42.66 8.87
C LEU A 69 -9.29 -41.69 8.59
N PRO A 70 -10.39 -41.73 9.36
CA PRO A 70 -11.40 -40.70 9.27
C PRO A 70 -10.75 -39.39 9.74
N ILE A 71 -10.39 -38.52 8.80
CA ILE A 71 -9.96 -37.16 9.10
C ILE A 71 -11.25 -36.37 9.34
N CYS A 72 -11.66 -36.27 10.60
CA CYS A 72 -12.65 -35.28 11.02
C CYS A 72 -11.96 -33.93 11.14
N ALA A 73 -11.67 -33.29 10.00
CA ALA A 73 -11.39 -31.88 9.99
C ALA A 73 -12.73 -31.15 9.87
N MET A 74 -13.00 -30.18 10.75
CA MET A 74 -13.93 -29.13 10.35
C MET A 74 -13.26 -28.42 9.19
N LEU A 75 -13.98 -28.34 8.07
CA LEU A 75 -13.62 -27.42 7.02
C LEU A 75 -13.82 -26.01 7.62
N GLU A 76 -12.79 -25.48 8.28
CA GLU A 76 -12.68 -24.06 8.58
C GLU A 76 -12.38 -23.32 7.27
N VAL A 77 -13.32 -23.39 6.31
CA VAL A 77 -13.52 -22.22 5.47
C VAL A 77 -13.96 -21.17 6.48
N SER A 78 -13.30 -20.01 6.50
CA SER A 78 -13.85 -18.87 7.23
C SER A 78 -15.32 -18.80 6.84
N LEU A 79 -16.24 -19.07 7.76
CA LEU A 79 -17.69 -19.15 7.46
C LEU A 79 -18.23 -17.83 6.88
N HIS A 80 -17.38 -16.80 6.84
CA HIS A 80 -17.63 -15.47 6.32
C HIS A 80 -16.99 -15.21 4.94
N SER A 81 -16.18 -16.11 4.37
CA SER A 81 -15.54 -15.87 3.08
C SER A 81 -16.55 -16.06 1.95
N GLN A 82 -17.24 -14.98 1.58
CA GLN A 82 -17.96 -14.92 0.32
C GLN A 82 -16.95 -14.66 -0.79
N LEU A 83 -16.76 -15.63 -1.70
CA LEU A 83 -15.97 -15.41 -2.90
C LEU A 83 -16.72 -14.44 -3.81
N SER A 84 -16.23 -13.22 -3.91
CA SER A 84 -16.81 -12.22 -4.80
C SER A 84 -16.06 -12.12 -6.10
N SER A 85 -16.81 -12.21 -7.20
CA SER A 85 -16.35 -11.85 -8.53
C SER A 85 -16.90 -10.47 -8.96
N ALA A 86 -17.16 -9.58 -7.99
CA ALA A 86 -17.70 -8.25 -8.29
C ALA A 86 -16.71 -7.46 -9.17
N PRO A 87 -17.18 -6.81 -10.25
CA PRO A 87 -16.27 -6.20 -11.21
C PRO A 87 -15.31 -5.19 -10.57
N MET A 88 -14.04 -5.24 -10.94
CA MET A 88 -13.01 -4.37 -10.38
C MET A 88 -12.02 -3.87 -11.43
N LEU A 89 -11.59 -2.62 -11.25
CA LEU A 89 -10.54 -1.99 -12.02
C LEU A 89 -9.29 -1.82 -11.15
N MET A 90 -8.15 -2.30 -11.63
CA MET A 90 -6.83 -1.99 -11.06
C MET A 90 -6.09 -1.02 -11.96
N LEU A 91 -5.78 0.16 -11.44
CA LEU A 91 -5.07 1.23 -12.14
C LEU A 91 -3.69 1.45 -11.51
N HIS A 92 -2.63 1.38 -12.31
CA HIS A 92 -1.26 1.64 -11.88
C HIS A 92 -0.71 2.87 -12.59
N LEU A 93 -0.60 3.98 -11.86
CA LEU A 93 0.02 5.22 -12.34
C LEU A 93 1.50 5.21 -11.98
N VAL A 94 2.37 5.27 -12.98
CA VAL A 94 3.83 5.14 -12.82
C VAL A 94 4.52 6.40 -13.33
N LEU A 95 5.37 7.01 -12.51
CA LEU A 95 6.21 8.12 -12.97
C LEU A 95 7.09 7.68 -14.16
N ILE A 96 7.20 8.53 -15.18
CA ILE A 96 8.11 8.30 -16.33
C ILE A 96 9.53 7.92 -15.89
N ASP A 97 10.17 7.00 -16.62
CA ASP A 97 11.51 6.48 -16.35
C ASP A 97 11.70 5.82 -14.97
N HIS A 98 10.63 5.62 -14.18
CA HIS A 98 10.69 4.83 -12.96
C HIS A 98 10.75 3.35 -13.29
N ASP A 99 11.82 2.69 -12.84
CA ASP A 99 11.95 1.24 -12.97
C ASP A 99 11.02 0.55 -11.97
N VAL A 100 9.96 -0.08 -12.46
CA VAL A 100 9.01 -0.91 -11.69
C VAL A 100 9.48 -2.36 -11.61
N THR A 101 10.79 -2.61 -11.57
CA THR A 101 11.45 -3.94 -11.54
C THR A 101 10.92 -4.94 -10.52
N SER A 102 10.07 -4.52 -9.57
CA SER A 102 9.45 -5.39 -8.58
C SER A 102 7.98 -5.71 -8.81
N GLY A 103 7.28 -5.06 -9.75
CA GLY A 103 5.94 -5.40 -10.25
C GLY A 103 4.89 -5.81 -9.21
N CYS A 104 5.02 -5.44 -7.93
CA CYS A 104 4.24 -6.06 -6.85
C CYS A 104 2.72 -5.89 -7.05
N PHE A 105 2.32 -4.76 -7.62
CA PHE A 105 0.93 -4.47 -7.99
C PHE A 105 0.46 -5.26 -9.21
N GLU A 106 1.32 -5.42 -10.24
CA GLU A 106 1.06 -6.29 -11.38
C GLU A 106 0.96 -7.76 -10.96
N LEU A 107 1.80 -8.20 -10.02
CA LEU A 107 1.74 -9.53 -9.44
C LEU A 107 0.40 -9.77 -8.76
N ALA A 108 -0.10 -8.81 -7.97
CA ALA A 108 -1.43 -8.90 -7.36
C ALA A 108 -2.53 -8.98 -8.42
N SER A 109 -2.43 -8.21 -9.52
CA SER A 109 -3.32 -8.32 -10.68
C SER A 109 -3.30 -9.72 -11.31
N ASN A 110 -2.11 -10.30 -11.50
CA ASN A 110 -1.95 -11.64 -12.04
C ASN A 110 -2.49 -12.71 -11.10
N PHE A 111 -2.36 -12.51 -9.78
CA PHE A 111 -2.95 -13.36 -8.76
C PHE A 111 -4.48 -13.30 -8.78
N LEU A 112 -5.08 -12.13 -9.04
CA LEU A 112 -6.53 -11.95 -9.09
C LEU A 112 -7.17 -12.50 -10.36
N ARG A 113 -6.47 -12.49 -11.50
CA ARG A 113 -7.05 -12.85 -12.81
C ARG A 113 -7.82 -14.18 -12.84
N PRO A 114 -7.37 -15.29 -12.22
CA PRO A 114 -8.12 -16.56 -12.20
C PRO A 114 -9.48 -16.48 -11.48
N TYR A 115 -9.69 -15.50 -10.60
CA TYR A 115 -10.95 -15.30 -9.87
C TYR A 115 -12.02 -14.58 -10.70
N PHE A 116 -11.68 -14.12 -11.91
CA PHE A 116 -12.58 -13.43 -12.83
C PHE A 116 -12.67 -14.13 -14.19
N PRO A 117 -13.07 -15.42 -14.24
CA PRO A 117 -13.06 -16.22 -15.47
C PRO A 117 -14.05 -15.70 -16.53
N SER A 118 -15.10 -15.00 -16.10
CA SER A 118 -16.15 -14.44 -16.97
C SER A 118 -15.92 -12.96 -17.32
N GLY A 119 -14.73 -12.43 -17.04
CA GLY A 119 -14.45 -10.99 -17.14
C GLY A 119 -14.81 -10.23 -15.87
N GLY A 120 -14.96 -8.90 -15.98
CA GLY A 120 -15.17 -8.01 -14.84
C GLY A 120 -13.89 -7.63 -14.09
N PHE A 121 -12.72 -8.06 -14.55
CA PHE A 121 -11.43 -7.60 -14.03
C PHE A 121 -10.63 -6.93 -15.13
N GLU A 122 -10.14 -5.73 -14.86
CA GLU A 122 -9.26 -5.03 -15.78
C GLU A 122 -8.06 -4.41 -15.05
N PHE A 123 -6.88 -4.56 -15.63
CA PHE A 123 -5.64 -3.96 -15.15
C PHE A 123 -5.10 -3.00 -16.21
N ARG A 124 -4.85 -1.74 -15.81
CA ARG A 124 -4.24 -0.71 -16.64
C ARG A 124 -3.02 -0.14 -15.94
N SER A 125 -1.88 -0.15 -16.64
CA SER A 125 -0.67 0.57 -16.22
C SER A 125 -0.46 1.76 -17.13
N ILE A 126 -0.31 2.94 -16.55
CA ILE A 126 -0.17 4.21 -17.27
C ILE A 126 1.05 4.94 -16.74
N THR A 127 1.98 5.20 -17.64
CA THR A 127 3.12 6.07 -17.34
C THR A 127 2.69 7.52 -17.45
N PHE A 128 3.05 8.35 -16.47
CA PHE A 128 2.77 9.79 -16.50
C PHE A 128 4.05 10.63 -16.45
N ASP A 129 4.01 11.75 -17.17
CA ASP A 129 4.91 12.90 -17.06
C ASP A 129 4.00 14.11 -17.13
N ILE A 130 3.90 14.87 -16.05
CA ILE A 130 3.06 16.07 -15.92
C ILE A 130 3.91 17.29 -15.56
N GLY A 131 5.19 17.27 -15.93
CA GLY A 131 6.18 18.29 -15.57
C GLY A 131 5.96 19.68 -16.19
N ASN A 132 4.96 19.85 -17.04
CA ASN A 132 4.52 21.15 -17.56
C ASN A 132 3.08 21.06 -18.13
N ALA A 133 2.47 22.22 -18.43
CA ALA A 133 1.09 22.32 -18.90
C ALA A 133 0.78 21.46 -20.13
N SER A 134 1.63 21.48 -21.16
CA SER A 134 1.39 20.68 -22.38
C SER A 134 1.36 19.18 -22.09
N LYS A 135 2.17 18.71 -21.14
CA LYS A 135 2.19 17.30 -20.73
C LYS A 135 1.02 16.94 -19.82
N ILE A 136 0.53 17.88 -19.01
CA ILE A 136 -0.72 17.73 -18.27
C ILE A 136 -1.88 17.51 -19.24
N ASP A 137 -1.98 18.34 -20.29
CA ASP A 137 -3.02 18.21 -21.32
C ASP A 137 -2.95 16.85 -22.04
N GLU A 138 -1.74 16.39 -22.37
CA GLU A 138 -1.51 15.07 -22.98
C GLU A 138 -1.95 13.92 -22.06
N TYR A 139 -1.56 13.96 -20.78
CA TYR A 139 -1.99 13.00 -19.77
C TYR A 139 -3.51 12.99 -19.63
N TRP A 140 -4.14 14.16 -19.55
CA TRP A 140 -5.60 14.29 -19.41
C TRP A 140 -6.34 13.74 -20.62
N LEU A 141 -5.87 14.03 -21.83
CA LEU A 141 -6.46 13.51 -23.06
C LEU A 141 -6.39 11.97 -23.08
N GLN A 142 -5.22 11.40 -22.73
CA GLN A 142 -5.04 9.95 -22.66
C GLN A 142 -5.92 9.30 -21.59
N ALA A 143 -5.91 9.83 -20.37
CA ALA A 143 -6.67 9.31 -19.24
C ALA A 143 -8.19 9.38 -19.52
N THR A 144 -8.67 10.50 -20.06
CA THR A 144 -10.09 10.68 -20.41
C THR A 144 -10.55 9.68 -21.47
N ALA A 145 -9.74 9.44 -22.51
CA ALA A 145 -10.06 8.45 -23.53
C ALA A 145 -10.17 7.03 -22.96
N ILE A 146 -9.28 6.68 -22.01
CA ILE A 146 -9.35 5.39 -21.31
C ILE A 146 -10.62 5.32 -20.45
N VAL A 147 -10.89 6.35 -19.65
CA VAL A 147 -12.08 6.42 -18.79
C VAL A 147 -13.35 6.24 -19.62
N GLN A 148 -13.49 6.93 -20.75
CA GLN A 148 -14.63 6.77 -21.66
C GLN A 148 -14.83 5.32 -22.11
N SER A 149 -13.76 4.58 -22.38
CA SER A 149 -13.86 3.16 -22.74
C SER A 149 -14.32 2.28 -21.57
N LEU A 150 -13.91 2.63 -20.34
CA LEU A 150 -14.20 1.90 -19.11
C LEU A 150 -15.59 2.18 -18.55
N MET A 151 -16.21 3.32 -18.88
CA MET A 151 -17.55 3.71 -18.41
C MET A 151 -18.67 2.77 -18.87
N SER A 152 -18.41 1.92 -19.87
CA SER A 152 -19.35 0.89 -20.32
C SER A 152 -19.53 -0.27 -19.31
N SER A 153 -18.62 -0.38 -18.35
CA SER A 153 -18.61 -1.45 -17.35
C SER A 153 -19.14 -0.96 -16.00
N ASN A 154 -19.88 -1.81 -15.30
CA ASN A 154 -20.39 -1.52 -13.97
C ASN A 154 -19.39 -1.95 -12.89
N TRP A 155 -18.37 -1.13 -12.67
CA TRP A 155 -17.34 -1.40 -11.66
C TRP A 155 -17.93 -1.34 -10.26
N ALA A 156 -17.62 -2.34 -9.43
CA ALA A 156 -17.94 -2.33 -8.01
C ALA A 156 -16.77 -1.78 -7.16
N ARG A 157 -15.54 -1.92 -7.67
CA ARG A 157 -14.31 -1.52 -6.97
C ARG A 157 -13.29 -0.89 -7.90
N VAL A 158 -12.52 0.06 -7.37
CA VAL A 158 -11.36 0.66 -8.04
C VAL A 158 -10.16 0.59 -7.11
N VAL A 159 -9.06 -0.02 -7.55
CA VAL A 159 -7.79 -0.07 -6.82
C VAL A 159 -6.74 0.69 -7.62
N ILE A 160 -6.23 1.79 -7.05
CA ILE A 160 -5.25 2.68 -7.67
C ILE A 160 -3.93 2.50 -6.96
N ALA A 161 -2.85 2.38 -7.73
CA ALA A 161 -1.49 2.45 -7.25
C ALA A 161 -0.77 3.63 -7.90
N ILE A 162 -0.04 4.41 -7.11
CA ILE A 162 0.87 5.44 -7.61
C ILE A 162 2.29 5.05 -7.23
N THR A 163 3.13 4.79 -8.24
CA THR A 163 4.57 4.54 -8.04
C THR A 163 5.36 5.78 -8.39
N ASN A 164 6.01 6.36 -7.38
CA ASN A 164 6.67 7.65 -7.50
C ASN A 164 7.85 7.76 -6.53
N HIS A 165 8.73 8.73 -6.75
CA HIS A 165 9.67 9.22 -5.75
C HIS A 165 9.15 10.51 -5.13
N THR A 166 9.69 10.86 -3.98
CA THR A 166 9.38 12.12 -3.31
C THR A 166 10.65 12.91 -3.10
N ASP A 167 10.52 14.22 -3.21
CA ASP A 167 11.55 15.17 -2.84
C ASP A 167 11.95 14.97 -1.38
N ASN A 168 13.25 14.90 -1.10
CA ASN A 168 13.76 14.61 0.24
C ASN A 168 13.58 15.76 1.23
N GLU A 169 13.41 16.99 0.74
CA GLU A 169 13.32 18.19 1.55
C GLU A 169 11.87 18.52 1.86
N HIS A 170 11.04 18.53 0.82
CA HIS A 170 9.64 18.95 0.93
C HIS A 170 8.69 17.78 1.14
N GLY A 171 9.03 16.56 0.72
CA GLY A 171 8.11 15.41 0.75
C GLY A 171 7.14 15.34 -0.44
N ASP A 172 7.29 16.26 -1.39
CA ASP A 172 6.44 16.38 -2.56
C ASP A 172 6.75 15.32 -3.63
N PRO A 173 5.75 14.78 -4.35
CA PRO A 173 5.99 13.76 -5.38
C PRO A 173 6.71 14.36 -6.59
N PHE A 174 7.52 13.55 -7.25
CA PHE A 174 8.06 13.92 -8.56
C PHE A 174 6.95 13.85 -9.61
N ILE A 175 7.01 14.73 -10.60
CA ILE A 175 5.96 14.87 -11.61
C ILE A 175 6.46 14.70 -13.04
N GLY A 176 7.71 14.29 -13.20
CA GLY A 176 8.36 14.10 -14.49
C GLY A 176 9.36 15.19 -14.76
N TYR A 177 9.53 15.55 -16.04
CA TYR A 177 10.63 16.42 -16.47
C TYR A 177 10.15 17.79 -16.89
N GLU A 178 10.90 18.82 -16.50
CA GLU A 178 10.74 20.17 -17.02
C GLU A 178 11.74 20.45 -18.16
N GLY A 179 11.23 20.89 -19.31
CA GLY A 179 12.04 21.21 -20.49
C GLY A 179 12.77 20.00 -21.11
N ASN A 180 13.81 20.29 -21.90
CA ASN A 180 14.56 19.28 -22.67
C ASN A 180 15.64 18.55 -21.83
N LYS A 181 15.99 19.09 -20.66
CA LYS A 181 16.92 18.46 -19.75
C LYS A 181 16.10 17.49 -18.89
N LYS A 182 16.42 16.20 -18.90
CA LYS A 182 15.78 15.16 -18.06
C LYS A 182 16.08 15.35 -16.56
N SER A 183 15.74 16.52 -16.02
CA SER A 183 15.78 16.83 -14.60
C SER A 183 14.38 16.70 -14.06
N TYR A 184 14.21 15.87 -13.04
CA TYR A 184 12.94 15.78 -12.36
C TYR A 184 12.58 17.11 -11.71
N VAL A 185 11.28 17.38 -11.65
CA VAL A 185 10.68 18.44 -10.83
C VAL A 185 9.60 17.82 -9.93
N SER A 186 9.24 18.53 -8.86
CA SER A 186 8.21 18.14 -7.90
C SER A 186 7.09 19.18 -7.84
N ALA A 187 5.94 18.80 -7.28
CA ALA A 187 4.84 19.71 -7.00
C ALA A 187 4.09 19.28 -5.73
N ARG A 188 3.28 20.19 -5.17
CA ARG A 188 2.52 19.92 -3.93
C ARG A 188 1.71 18.63 -4.05
N VAL A 189 1.72 17.79 -3.02
CA VAL A 189 0.99 16.50 -3.00
C VAL A 189 -0.45 16.64 -3.49
N HIS A 190 -1.20 17.62 -2.96
CA HIS A 190 -2.60 17.84 -3.34
C HIS A 190 -2.75 18.14 -4.84
N SER A 191 -1.95 19.06 -5.39
CA SER A 191 -2.02 19.41 -6.81
C SER A 191 -1.63 18.24 -7.73
N VAL A 192 -0.69 17.40 -7.30
CA VAL A 192 -0.32 16.18 -8.03
C VAL A 192 -1.49 15.20 -8.07
N LEU A 193 -2.12 14.95 -6.92
CA LEU A 193 -3.27 14.05 -6.83
C LEU A 193 -4.47 14.59 -7.60
N ASP A 194 -4.72 15.90 -7.58
CA ASP A 194 -5.78 16.52 -8.40
C ASP A 194 -5.54 16.26 -9.88
N VAL A 195 -4.34 16.54 -10.39
CA VAL A 195 -4.03 16.34 -11.81
C VAL A 195 -4.12 14.87 -12.19
N LEU A 196 -3.62 13.97 -11.35
CA LEU A 196 -3.60 12.53 -11.64
C LEU A 196 -4.96 11.86 -11.49
N LEU A 197 -5.78 12.23 -10.50
CA LEU A 197 -7.00 11.51 -10.15
C LEU A 197 -8.26 12.12 -10.75
N SER A 198 -8.27 13.42 -11.07
CA SER A 198 -9.46 14.09 -11.63
C SER A 198 -10.05 13.44 -12.88
N PRO A 199 -9.25 13.01 -13.88
CA PRO A 199 -9.80 12.30 -15.03
C PRO A 199 -10.55 11.01 -14.65
N TRP A 200 -10.20 10.39 -13.52
CA TRP A 200 -10.74 9.11 -13.06
C TRP A 200 -11.93 9.24 -12.11
N HIS A 201 -12.30 10.47 -11.70
CA HIS A 201 -13.44 10.72 -10.81
C HIS A 201 -14.74 10.04 -11.25
N PRO A 202 -15.12 9.97 -12.55
CA PRO A 202 -16.33 9.25 -12.96
C PRO A 202 -16.35 7.78 -12.53
N LEU A 203 -15.19 7.13 -12.49
CA LEU A 203 -15.06 5.74 -12.05
C LEU A 203 -14.94 5.66 -10.53
N ILE A 204 -14.09 6.50 -9.91
CA ILE A 204 -13.85 6.48 -8.46
C ILE A 204 -15.11 6.81 -7.67
N HIS A 205 -15.88 7.82 -8.08
CA HIS A 205 -17.08 8.25 -7.38
C HIS A 205 -18.29 7.33 -7.64
N GLY A 206 -18.23 6.49 -8.68
CA GLY A 206 -19.29 5.56 -9.05
C GLY A 206 -19.21 4.20 -8.36
N VAL A 207 -18.12 3.90 -7.64
CA VAL A 207 -17.91 2.61 -6.98
C VAL A 207 -18.15 2.67 -5.48
N ALA A 208 -18.50 1.54 -4.88
CA ALA A 208 -18.67 1.43 -3.44
C ALA A 208 -17.34 1.50 -2.68
N GLU A 209 -16.27 0.97 -3.28
CA GLU A 209 -14.95 0.91 -2.64
C GLU A 209 -13.84 1.38 -3.60
N SER A 210 -13.05 2.34 -3.13
CA SER A 210 -11.87 2.85 -3.82
C SER A 210 -10.64 2.81 -2.92
N TYR A 211 -9.56 2.19 -3.40
CA TYR A 211 -8.33 1.98 -2.64
C TYR A 211 -7.16 2.68 -3.31
N LEU A 212 -6.36 3.44 -2.56
CA LEU A 212 -5.16 4.09 -3.07
C LEU A 212 -3.90 3.55 -2.38
N TRP A 213 -2.97 3.02 -3.17
CA TRP A 213 -1.66 2.55 -2.72
C TRP A 213 -0.58 3.53 -3.17
N LEU A 214 0.09 4.18 -2.21
CA LEU A 214 1.18 5.11 -2.49
C LEU A 214 2.52 4.37 -2.37
N PHE A 215 3.04 3.87 -3.48
CA PHE A 215 4.38 3.29 -3.58
C PHE A 215 5.42 4.39 -3.75
N SER A 216 5.49 5.28 -2.75
CA SER A 216 6.40 6.42 -2.73
C SER A 216 7.39 6.36 -1.56
N CYS A 217 8.46 7.14 -1.67
CA CYS A 217 9.37 7.38 -0.55
C CYS A 217 8.63 8.01 0.63
N GLY A 218 9.11 7.71 1.84
CA GLY A 218 8.42 8.06 3.08
C GLY A 218 8.49 9.52 3.48
N THR A 219 9.24 10.36 2.76
CA THR A 219 9.29 11.79 3.02
C THR A 219 7.91 12.42 2.89
N LEU A 220 7.05 11.91 2.00
CA LEU A 220 5.65 12.33 1.88
C LEU A 220 4.87 12.19 3.19
N ILE A 221 5.09 11.09 3.92
CA ILE A 221 4.41 10.82 5.20
C ILE A 221 5.13 11.50 6.38
N ASN A 222 6.46 11.60 6.33
CA ASN A 222 7.25 12.18 7.41
C ASN A 222 7.22 13.72 7.43
N ASN A 223 6.94 14.36 6.29
CA ASN A 223 6.76 15.80 6.22
C ASN A 223 5.31 16.16 6.61
N VAL A 224 5.17 16.98 7.66
CA VAL A 224 3.86 17.39 8.22
C VAL A 224 2.97 18.02 7.15
N THR A 225 3.51 18.93 6.35
CA THR A 225 2.77 19.68 5.32
C THR A 225 2.38 18.81 4.14
N SER A 226 3.30 18.00 3.59
CA SER A 226 2.94 17.04 2.52
C SER A 226 1.94 16.00 3.00
N PHE A 227 2.06 15.55 4.25
CA PHE A 227 1.12 14.59 4.81
C PHE A 227 -0.27 15.19 5.01
N SER A 228 -0.39 16.45 5.46
CA SER A 228 -1.70 17.10 5.56
C SER A 228 -2.33 17.32 4.18
N TYR A 229 -1.53 17.67 3.15
CA TYR A 229 -2.02 17.72 1.77
C TYR A 229 -2.49 16.36 1.26
N LEU A 230 -1.81 15.27 1.63
CA LEU A 230 -2.30 13.91 1.33
C LEU A 230 -3.66 13.68 1.99
N GLN A 231 -3.79 13.97 3.29
CA GLN A 231 -5.03 13.75 4.03
C GLN A 231 -6.22 14.47 3.39
N GLN A 232 -6.01 15.73 2.97
CA GLN A 232 -7.03 16.52 2.28
C GLN A 232 -7.42 15.91 0.93
N ALA A 233 -6.44 15.54 0.10
CA ALA A 233 -6.69 14.92 -1.20
C ALA A 233 -7.44 13.57 -1.11
N VAL A 234 -7.22 12.79 -0.05
CA VAL A 234 -7.97 11.54 0.20
C VAL A 234 -9.46 11.81 0.39
N ILE A 235 -9.80 12.88 1.12
CA ILE A 235 -11.19 13.32 1.33
C ILE A 235 -11.77 13.84 0.00
N ASP A 236 -11.04 14.74 -0.67
CA ASP A 236 -11.54 15.43 -1.87
C ASP A 236 -11.80 14.47 -3.04
N HIS A 237 -10.98 13.42 -3.17
CA HIS A 237 -11.14 12.38 -4.19
C HIS A 237 -12.00 11.18 -3.73
N ARG A 238 -12.63 11.26 -2.55
CA ARG A 238 -13.53 10.22 -2.00
C ARG A 238 -12.89 8.83 -2.01
N ILE A 239 -11.62 8.75 -1.64
CA ILE A 239 -10.91 7.46 -1.56
C ILE A 239 -11.31 6.75 -0.26
N THR A 240 -11.87 5.55 -0.37
CA THR A 240 -12.34 4.75 0.78
C THR A 240 -11.19 4.38 1.74
N ALA A 241 -10.03 4.01 1.19
CA ALA A 241 -8.84 3.76 1.99
C ALA A 241 -7.55 4.08 1.24
N THR A 242 -6.61 4.74 1.90
CA THR A 242 -5.27 5.03 1.37
C THR A 242 -4.20 4.38 2.23
N ILE A 243 -3.28 3.66 1.58
CA ILE A 243 -2.15 2.98 2.20
C ILE A 243 -0.85 3.71 1.80
N GLY A 244 -0.09 4.12 2.81
CA GLY A 244 1.21 4.81 2.63
C GLY A 244 2.30 4.24 3.52
N PHE A 245 3.55 4.64 3.25
CA PHE A 245 4.74 4.12 3.91
C PHE A 245 5.68 5.26 4.31
N ASN A 246 6.38 5.16 5.44
CA ASN A 246 7.25 6.22 5.95
C ASN A 246 8.76 5.95 5.81
N ALA A 247 9.17 4.85 5.17
CA ALA A 247 10.57 4.61 4.88
C ALA A 247 11.13 5.60 3.84
N VAL A 248 12.15 6.39 4.21
CA VAL A 248 12.78 7.39 3.32
C VAL A 248 13.24 6.79 1.99
N ARG A 249 13.75 5.56 2.01
CA ARG A 249 14.13 4.79 0.82
C ARG A 249 13.21 3.58 0.68
N PHE A 250 11.93 3.87 0.53
CA PHE A 250 10.92 2.85 0.39
C PHE A 250 11.23 1.93 -0.81
N GLN A 251 11.03 0.62 -0.63
CA GLN A 251 11.24 -0.38 -1.66
C GLN A 251 9.91 -1.10 -1.86
N PRO A 252 9.18 -0.81 -2.96
CA PRO A 252 7.87 -1.38 -3.21
C PRO A 252 7.87 -2.92 -3.23
N SER A 253 8.98 -3.57 -3.56
CA SER A 253 9.10 -5.04 -3.51
C SER A 253 8.73 -5.66 -2.15
N PHE A 254 8.91 -4.93 -1.04
CA PHE A 254 8.52 -5.43 0.28
C PHE A 254 7.01 -5.45 0.51
N THR A 255 6.19 -4.81 -0.32
CA THR A 255 4.72 -4.84 -0.20
C THR A 255 4.07 -6.06 -0.85
N THR A 256 4.85 -6.91 -1.53
CA THR A 256 4.34 -8.08 -2.25
C THR A 256 3.41 -8.93 -1.38
N HIS A 257 3.82 -9.26 -0.16
CA HIS A 257 3.01 -10.09 0.74
C HIS A 257 1.72 -9.40 1.20
N ILE A 258 1.77 -8.11 1.57
CA ILE A 258 0.58 -7.38 2.02
C ILE A 258 -0.40 -7.17 0.87
N LEU A 259 0.07 -6.99 -0.37
CA LEU A 259 -0.78 -6.86 -1.56
C LEU A 259 -1.47 -8.17 -1.92
N LEU A 260 -0.78 -9.31 -1.81
CA LEU A 260 -1.41 -10.61 -2.03
C LEU A 260 -2.45 -10.91 -0.95
N THR A 261 -2.15 -10.57 0.32
CA THR A 261 -3.12 -10.73 1.41
C THR A 261 -4.29 -9.76 1.28
N PHE A 262 -4.07 -8.55 0.75
CA PHE A 262 -5.13 -7.61 0.39
C PHE A 262 -6.03 -8.20 -0.70
N ALA A 263 -5.45 -8.75 -1.77
CA ALA A 263 -6.20 -9.39 -2.85
C ALA A 263 -7.05 -10.57 -2.32
N GLU A 264 -6.51 -11.37 -1.40
CA GLU A 264 -7.24 -12.46 -0.77
C GLU A 264 -8.36 -11.95 0.16
N LEU A 265 -8.00 -11.26 1.25
CA LEU A 265 -8.96 -10.95 2.32
C LEU A 265 -9.93 -9.83 1.93
N VAL A 266 -9.48 -8.80 1.21
CA VAL A 266 -10.30 -7.63 0.92
C VAL A 266 -11.03 -7.78 -0.41
N ILE A 267 -10.35 -8.24 -1.45
CA ILE A 267 -10.95 -8.31 -2.79
C ILE A 267 -11.76 -9.60 -2.99
N ILE A 268 -11.15 -10.75 -2.71
CA ILE A 268 -11.79 -12.06 -2.93
C ILE A 268 -12.82 -12.34 -1.82
N GLU A 269 -12.44 -12.22 -0.55
CA GLU A 269 -13.31 -12.53 0.59
C GLU A 269 -14.21 -11.36 1.04
N CYS A 270 -14.04 -10.17 0.46
CA CYS A 270 -14.84 -8.97 0.75
C CYS A 270 -14.82 -8.54 2.22
N LEU A 271 -13.76 -8.84 2.95
CA LEU A 271 -13.65 -8.43 4.34
C LEU A 271 -13.30 -6.94 4.41
N PRO A 272 -13.94 -6.17 5.31
CA PRO A 272 -13.64 -4.75 5.46
C PRO A 272 -12.16 -4.53 5.79
N ILE A 273 -11.45 -3.73 4.98
CA ILE A 273 -10.00 -3.56 5.09
C ILE A 273 -9.56 -3.20 6.51
N HIS A 274 -10.29 -2.32 7.21
CA HIS A 274 -9.93 -1.90 8.57
C HIS A 274 -9.96 -3.03 9.60
N THR A 275 -10.77 -4.06 9.36
CA THR A 275 -10.89 -5.23 10.24
C THR A 275 -9.73 -6.18 10.03
N VAL A 276 -9.35 -6.45 8.77
CA VAL A 276 -8.33 -7.45 8.40
C VAL A 276 -6.92 -6.90 8.21
N PHE A 277 -6.74 -5.57 8.22
CA PHE A 277 -5.42 -4.95 8.02
C PHE A 277 -4.34 -5.46 8.99
N PRO A 278 -4.62 -5.66 10.30
CA PRO A 278 -3.64 -6.24 11.23
C PRO A 278 -3.18 -7.64 10.80
N ASP A 279 -4.10 -8.47 10.29
CA ASP A 279 -3.80 -9.82 9.82
C ASP A 279 -2.98 -9.79 8.53
N MET A 280 -3.34 -8.90 7.59
CA MET A 280 -2.56 -8.63 6.37
C MET A 280 -1.11 -8.24 6.69
N LEU A 281 -0.93 -7.39 7.70
CA LEU A 281 0.38 -6.98 8.19
C LEU A 281 1.10 -8.14 8.89
N GLY A 282 0.39 -8.96 9.66
CA GLY A 282 0.93 -10.15 10.34
C GLY A 282 1.70 -11.08 9.40
N GLN A 283 1.26 -11.19 8.14
CA GLN A 283 1.92 -11.98 7.10
C GLN A 283 3.13 -11.27 6.44
N SER A 284 3.32 -9.98 6.70
CA SER A 284 4.25 -9.09 6.01
C SER A 284 5.43 -8.66 6.89
N TYR A 285 6.03 -9.58 7.64
CA TYR A 285 7.12 -9.26 8.59
C TYR A 285 8.34 -8.55 7.96
N LYS A 286 8.66 -8.85 6.68
CA LYS A 286 9.76 -8.18 5.96
C LYS A 286 9.47 -6.71 5.72
N LEU A 287 8.21 -6.37 5.44
CA LEU A 287 7.76 -4.99 5.28
C LEU A 287 7.92 -4.22 6.59
N GLY A 288 7.54 -4.82 7.71
CA GLY A 288 7.67 -4.22 9.03
C GLY A 288 9.11 -3.91 9.45
N ARG A 289 10.07 -4.69 8.98
CA ARG A 289 11.50 -4.39 9.17
C ARG A 289 11.99 -3.19 8.36
N HIS A 290 11.21 -2.74 7.38
CA HIS A 290 11.59 -1.70 6.43
C HIS A 290 10.86 -0.39 6.65
N THR A 291 9.57 -0.45 6.97
CA THR A 291 8.69 0.72 7.06
C THR A 291 7.58 0.52 8.08
N ASP A 292 7.12 1.61 8.66
CA ASP A 292 5.77 1.66 9.21
C ASP A 292 4.76 1.79 8.05
N VAL A 293 3.53 1.34 8.29
CA VAL A 293 2.44 1.39 7.30
C VAL A 293 1.34 2.29 7.83
N PHE A 294 0.81 3.16 6.99
CA PHE A 294 -0.26 4.10 7.33
C PHE A 294 -1.52 3.72 6.58
N LEU A 295 -2.63 3.61 7.29
CA LEU A 295 -3.97 3.43 6.74
C LEU A 295 -4.78 4.69 7.04
N LEU A 296 -5.19 5.38 5.99
CA LEU A 296 -6.01 6.60 6.04
C LEU A 296 -7.40 6.22 5.53
N MET A 297 -8.44 6.50 6.31
CA MET A 297 -9.83 6.18 5.95
C MET A 297 -10.74 7.33 6.34
N PRO A 298 -11.60 7.82 5.43
CA PRO A 298 -12.66 8.75 5.79
C PRO A 298 -13.60 8.11 6.80
N ASP A 299 -14.03 8.88 7.79
CA ASP A 299 -15.09 8.48 8.70
C ASP A 299 -16.45 9.07 8.26
N ASN A 300 -17.52 8.65 8.94
CA ASN A 300 -18.88 9.09 8.62
C ASN A 300 -19.11 10.60 8.85
N SER A 301 -18.19 11.30 9.52
CA SER A 301 -18.26 12.75 9.74
C SER A 301 -17.60 13.56 8.62
N GLY A 302 -16.99 12.88 7.65
CA GLY A 302 -16.14 13.51 6.64
C GLY A 302 -14.74 13.86 7.14
N SER A 303 -14.40 13.46 8.38
CA SER A 303 -13.04 13.55 8.90
C SER A 303 -12.22 12.34 8.44
N LEU A 304 -10.90 12.41 8.60
CA LEU A 304 -10.01 11.31 8.22
C LEU A 304 -9.41 10.63 9.45
N ALA A 305 -9.70 9.33 9.61
CA ALA A 305 -9.03 8.49 10.57
C ALA A 305 -7.68 8.04 10.00
N VAL A 306 -6.61 8.30 10.74
CA VAL A 306 -5.25 7.92 10.34
C VAL A 306 -4.69 6.92 11.35
N THR A 307 -4.44 5.69 10.92
CA THR A 307 -3.84 4.67 11.76
C THR A 307 -2.44 4.35 11.29
N LYS A 308 -1.46 4.57 12.16
CA LYS A 308 -0.07 4.13 11.96
C LYS A 308 0.10 2.73 12.51
N PHE A 309 0.57 1.81 11.68
CA PHE A 309 0.99 0.47 12.06
C PHE A 309 2.50 0.42 12.12
N ALA A 310 3.04 0.25 13.33
CA ALA A 310 4.47 0.11 13.55
C ALA A 310 4.81 -1.35 13.83
N TRP A 311 5.85 -1.88 13.19
CA TRP A 311 6.30 -3.23 13.47
C TRP A 311 7.23 -3.24 14.67
N THR A 312 7.00 -4.19 15.56
CA THR A 312 7.78 -4.34 16.78
C THR A 312 8.51 -5.68 16.81
N HIS A 313 9.73 -5.66 17.31
CA HIS A 313 10.54 -6.85 17.54
C HIS A 313 11.47 -6.60 18.71
N SER A 314 11.49 -7.51 19.68
CA SER A 314 12.26 -7.36 20.93
C SER A 314 13.74 -7.04 20.73
N GLU A 315 14.34 -7.49 19.64
CA GLU A 315 15.78 -7.33 19.36
C GLU A 315 16.14 -6.33 18.25
N ILE A 316 15.21 -6.01 17.35
CA ILE A 316 15.52 -5.27 16.10
C ILE A 316 14.84 -3.91 16.12
N CYS A 317 13.55 -3.90 16.46
CA CYS A 317 12.70 -2.71 16.43
C CYS A 317 11.81 -2.70 17.68
N PRO A 318 12.39 -2.61 18.90
CA PRO A 318 11.61 -2.61 20.13
C PRO A 318 10.60 -1.45 20.12
N TRP A 319 9.31 -1.82 20.17
CA TRP A 319 8.17 -0.89 20.14
C TRP A 319 8.16 0.09 18.95
N GLY A 320 8.64 -0.36 17.78
CA GLY A 320 8.65 0.46 16.57
C GLY A 320 9.81 1.45 16.51
N GLN A 321 10.75 1.38 17.46
CA GLN A 321 11.96 2.20 17.43
C GLN A 321 13.12 1.37 16.89
N TYR A 322 13.70 1.84 15.77
CA TYR A 322 14.86 1.21 15.17
C TYR A 322 16.08 1.32 16.09
N LEU A 323 16.63 0.18 16.49
CA LEU A 323 17.98 0.16 17.06
C LEU A 323 18.99 0.37 15.94
N LEU A 324 19.98 1.22 16.19
CA LEU A 324 21.05 1.44 15.23
C LEU A 324 21.78 0.13 14.95
N VAL A 325 22.01 -0.20 13.68
CA VAL A 325 22.75 -1.42 13.28
C VAL A 325 24.15 -1.45 13.91
N GLN A 326 24.72 -0.27 14.14
CA GLN A 326 25.99 -0.07 14.81
C GLN A 326 25.84 0.78 16.07
N CYS A 327 26.63 0.48 17.10
CA CYS A 327 26.68 1.32 18.29
C CYS A 327 27.29 2.68 17.90
N PRO A 328 26.61 3.81 18.20
CA PRO A 328 27.11 5.14 17.82
C PRO A 328 28.38 5.54 18.57
N GLN A 329 28.71 4.85 19.68
CA GLN A 329 29.89 5.16 20.48
C GLN A 329 31.14 4.39 20.04
N CYS A 330 31.01 3.12 19.65
CA CYS A 330 32.16 2.27 19.35
C CYS A 330 32.13 1.63 17.95
N GLY A 331 31.10 1.87 17.14
CA GLY A 331 30.97 1.35 15.77
C GLY A 331 30.79 -0.17 15.64
N TRP A 332 30.67 -0.90 16.75
CA TRP A 332 30.45 -2.36 16.74
C TRP A 332 29.14 -2.68 16.01
N SER A 333 29.04 -3.81 15.32
CA SER A 333 27.83 -4.25 14.59
C SER A 333 27.04 -5.30 15.38
N ASN A 334 25.73 -5.43 15.13
CA ASN A 334 24.84 -6.34 15.89
C ASN A 334 24.90 -6.11 17.40
N THR A 335 24.87 -4.83 17.79
CA THR A 335 25.39 -4.37 19.07
C THR A 335 24.52 -4.55 20.27
N TRP A 336 23.23 -4.87 20.15
CA TRP A 336 22.36 -4.66 21.29
C TRP A 336 22.01 -5.99 21.96
N CYS A 337 22.32 -6.12 23.25
CA CYS A 337 21.68 -7.10 24.13
C CYS A 337 20.57 -6.38 24.91
N SER A 338 19.41 -7.03 25.04
CA SER A 338 18.30 -6.49 25.81
C SER A 338 18.29 -7.08 27.22
N VAL A 339 18.06 -6.23 28.21
CA VAL A 339 17.83 -6.63 29.60
C VAL A 339 16.52 -6.01 30.05
N ASN A 340 15.59 -6.84 30.55
CA ASN A 340 14.35 -6.36 31.15
C ASN A 340 14.61 -6.05 32.62
N ILE A 341 14.38 -4.79 33.02
CA ILE A 341 14.49 -4.35 34.42
C ILE A 341 13.20 -3.63 34.78
N HIS A 342 12.40 -4.21 35.68
CA HIS A 342 11.19 -3.58 36.24
C HIS A 342 10.19 -3.01 35.21
N LYS A 343 10.01 -3.71 34.06
CA LYS A 343 9.17 -3.33 32.90
C LYS A 343 9.81 -2.38 31.89
N ASP A 344 10.98 -1.83 32.17
CA ASP A 344 11.76 -1.14 31.16
C ASP A 344 12.69 -2.12 30.46
N TYR A 345 12.99 -1.90 29.18
CA TYR A 345 14.07 -2.63 28.52
C TYR A 345 15.24 -1.70 28.32
N ILE A 346 16.39 -2.21 28.73
CA ILE A 346 17.68 -1.57 28.53
C ILE A 346 18.38 -2.32 27.40
N PHE A 347 18.75 -1.59 26.36
CA PHE A 347 19.56 -2.11 25.26
C PHE A 347 21.01 -1.70 25.49
N GLU A 348 21.86 -2.66 25.81
CA GLU A 348 23.28 -2.44 26.10
C GLU A 348 24.15 -2.86 24.92
N CYS A 349 25.26 -2.14 24.69
CA CYS A 349 26.24 -2.53 23.68
C CYS A 349 26.93 -3.84 24.07
N LYS A 350 26.94 -4.83 23.16
CA LYS A 350 27.58 -6.15 23.32
C LYS A 350 29.10 -6.07 23.35
N ASN A 351 29.69 -4.96 22.88
CA ASN A 351 31.12 -4.75 23.06
C ASN A 351 31.39 -4.49 24.55
N GLY A 352 32.03 -5.43 25.25
CA GLY A 352 32.29 -5.33 26.69
C GLY A 352 33.12 -4.12 27.11
N GLN A 353 33.82 -3.46 26.17
CA GLN A 353 34.53 -2.19 26.42
C GLN A 353 33.63 -0.96 26.26
N CYS A 354 32.47 -1.08 25.63
CA CYS A 354 31.52 -0.01 25.40
C CYS A 354 30.37 -0.11 26.41
N ARG A 355 30.15 0.95 27.19
CA ARG A 355 29.07 1.01 28.19
C ARG A 355 27.83 1.77 27.69
N LYS A 356 27.67 1.94 26.37
CA LYS A 356 26.51 2.65 25.82
C LYS A 356 25.24 1.85 26.11
N LYS A 357 24.25 2.52 26.70
CA LYS A 357 22.91 1.99 26.94
C LYS A 357 21.88 2.87 26.23
N ILE A 358 20.81 2.24 25.76
CA ILE A 358 19.60 2.91 25.27
C ILE A 358 18.45 2.41 26.13
N LEU A 359 17.75 3.33 26.80
CA LEU A 359 16.57 3.01 27.59
C LEU A 359 15.34 3.18 26.72
N LEU A 360 14.52 2.14 26.66
CA LEU A 360 13.27 2.16 25.92
C LEU A 360 12.13 1.63 26.81
N PRO A 361 11.02 2.37 26.96
CA PRO A 361 9.90 1.99 27.82
C PRO A 361 9.16 0.78 27.24
N GLY A 362 8.78 -0.21 28.07
CA GLY A 362 8.43 -1.52 27.53
C GLY A 362 7.20 -2.30 28.03
N LYS A 363 6.62 -3.07 27.09
CA LYS A 363 5.65 -4.17 27.30
C LYS A 363 6.27 -5.51 26.91
N ARG A 364 5.59 -6.62 27.26
CA ARG A 364 6.05 -8.02 27.09
C ARG A 364 6.61 -8.33 25.69
N PRO A 365 7.57 -9.27 25.57
CA PRO A 365 8.25 -9.56 24.32
C PRO A 365 7.33 -10.29 23.33
N GLY A 366 7.41 -9.91 22.05
CA GLY A 366 6.76 -10.54 20.91
C GLY A 366 7.05 -9.75 19.63
N SER A 367 7.07 -10.42 18.49
CA SER A 367 7.17 -9.77 17.18
C SER A 367 5.75 -9.54 16.66
N CYS A 368 5.28 -8.30 16.65
CA CYS A 368 3.92 -7.99 16.25
C CYS A 368 3.81 -6.57 15.68
N TRP A 369 2.75 -6.33 14.93
CA TRP A 369 2.35 -4.98 14.56
C TRP A 369 1.56 -4.35 15.69
N ILE A 370 1.88 -3.10 16.00
CA ILE A 370 1.08 -2.27 16.91
C ILE A 370 0.42 -1.16 16.09
N SER A 371 -0.83 -0.86 16.40
CA SER A 371 -1.54 0.27 15.81
C SER A 371 -1.49 1.48 16.75
N VAL A 372 -1.33 2.65 16.16
CA VAL A 372 -1.40 3.95 16.83
C VAL A 372 -2.35 4.81 16.01
N VAL A 373 -3.52 5.08 16.57
CA VAL A 373 -4.48 6.03 15.96
C VAL A 373 -3.93 7.43 16.17
N LEU A 374 -3.65 8.12 15.07
CA LEU A 374 -3.19 9.50 15.08
C LEU A 374 -4.40 10.42 15.18
N ARG A 375 -4.25 11.49 15.96
CA ARG A 375 -5.27 12.53 16.00
C ARG A 375 -5.25 13.29 14.66
N PRO A 376 -6.41 13.77 14.17
CA PRO A 376 -6.45 14.67 13.04
C PRO A 376 -5.49 15.83 13.27
N MET A 377 -4.70 16.16 12.25
CA MET A 377 -3.87 17.36 12.34
C MET A 377 -4.77 18.59 12.33
N PRO A 378 -4.48 19.63 13.12
CA PRO A 378 -5.20 20.89 13.01
C PRO A 378 -5.12 21.37 11.56
N GLY A 379 -6.23 21.94 11.06
CA GLY A 379 -6.34 22.38 9.67
C GLY A 379 -5.13 23.22 9.25
N ILE A 380 -4.64 22.99 8.03
CA ILE A 380 -3.50 23.71 7.47
C ILE A 380 -3.85 25.21 7.49
N PRO A 381 -3.07 26.08 8.15
CA PRO A 381 -3.28 27.52 8.02
C PRO A 381 -3.13 27.91 6.54
N ASN A 382 -4.06 28.72 6.03
CA ASN A 382 -3.99 29.19 4.64
C ASN A 382 -2.66 29.92 4.41
N GLU A 383 -1.73 29.29 3.71
CA GLU A 383 -0.42 29.88 3.38
C GLU A 383 -0.50 30.87 2.21
N ASP A 384 -1.64 30.96 1.53
CA ASP A 384 -1.87 31.90 0.42
C ASP A 384 -2.14 33.36 0.89
N GLU A 385 -1.92 33.67 2.17
CA GLU A 385 -1.97 35.04 2.71
C GLU A 385 -0.60 35.75 2.77
N ASN A 386 0.48 35.17 2.21
CA ASN A 386 1.80 35.81 2.04
C ASN A 386 2.33 35.63 0.61
#